data_AF-A0A3P8M0L7-F1
#
_entry.id   AF-A0A3P8M0L7-F1
#
_cell.length_a   1.000
_cell.length_b   1.000
_cell.length_c   1.000
_cell.angle_alpha   90.00
_cell.angle_beta   90.00
_cell.angle_gamma   90.00
#
_symmetry.space_group_name_H-M   'P 1'
#
loop_
_entity.id
_entity.type
_entity.pdbx_description
1 polymer ?
#
loop_
_entity_poly.entity_id
_entity_poly.type
_entity_poly.pdbx_seq_one_letter_code
_entity_poly.pdbx_strand_id
1 'polypeptide(L)'
;MTATCWKAGAGEAITIVLKDEIDISRGDLLVDAQVSLPAVQSASIDVVWMAEQALSPGQSFDIKIAGKKTRARVDGIRYQVDINNLTQREVESLPLNGIGLVDLTFDEPLVLDKYQNNPVTGGLIFIDRLSNVTVGAGMVREPQEHAQASASSFSAFELELNQLIRKHFPHWDARDLLGGK
;
A
#
# COMPACT_ATOMS: atom_id res chain seq x y z
N MET A 1 -8.58 18.48 -34.93
CA MET A 1 -9.13 17.39 -35.77
C MET A 1 -9.06 16.12 -34.91
N THR A 2 -10.13 15.80 -34.18
CA THR A 2 -10.18 14.58 -33.36
C THR A 2 -10.61 13.43 -34.26
N ALA A 3 -9.66 12.58 -34.66
CA ALA A 3 -9.99 11.33 -35.35
C ALA A 3 -10.80 10.45 -34.37
N THR A 4 -12.01 10.07 -34.76
CA THR A 4 -12.83 9.15 -33.96
C THR A 4 -12.21 7.76 -34.05
N CYS A 5 -11.80 7.22 -32.91
CA CYS A 5 -11.16 5.92 -32.79
C CYS A 5 -12.17 4.88 -32.29
N TRP A 6 -12.35 3.77 -33.03
CA TRP A 6 -13.32 2.73 -32.67
C TRP A 6 -12.76 1.67 -31.71
N LYS A 7 -11.43 1.57 -31.61
CA LYS A 7 -10.71 0.67 -30.69
C LYS A 7 -9.32 1.23 -30.43
N ALA A 8 -8.84 1.13 -29.20
CA ALA A 8 -7.48 1.50 -28.84
C ALA A 8 -6.74 0.29 -28.26
N GLY A 9 -5.45 0.19 -28.56
CA GLY A 9 -4.56 -0.85 -28.07
C GLY A 9 -3.71 -0.40 -26.88
N ALA A 10 -3.01 -1.36 -26.25
CA ALA A 10 -2.04 -1.05 -25.21
C ALA A 10 -0.93 -0.13 -25.73
N GLY A 11 -0.62 0.93 -24.99
CA GLY A 11 0.42 1.92 -25.32
C GLY A 11 -0.04 3.10 -26.17
N GLU A 12 -1.28 3.11 -26.66
CA GLU A 12 -1.83 4.24 -27.42
C GLU A 12 -2.29 5.37 -26.50
N ALA A 13 -1.88 6.61 -26.81
CA ALA A 13 -2.34 7.79 -26.10
C ALA A 13 -3.71 8.23 -26.64
N ILE A 14 -4.74 8.08 -25.83
CA ILE A 14 -6.13 8.36 -26.21
C ILE A 14 -6.81 9.38 -25.28
N THR A 15 -7.96 9.87 -25.71
CA THR A 15 -8.90 10.63 -24.88
C THR A 15 -10.25 9.96 -25.00
N ILE A 16 -10.85 9.61 -23.87
CA ILE A 16 -12.15 8.94 -23.79
C ILE A 16 -13.22 9.98 -23.46
N VAL A 17 -14.34 9.94 -24.18
CA VAL A 17 -15.54 10.72 -23.87
C VAL A 17 -16.58 9.76 -23.33
N LEU A 18 -17.08 10.03 -22.13
CA LEU A 18 -18.12 9.22 -21.49
C LEU A 18 -19.50 9.77 -21.83
N LYS A 19 -20.49 8.89 -21.84
CA LYS A 19 -21.89 9.27 -22.07
C LYS A 19 -22.45 10.12 -20.93
N ASP A 20 -22.15 9.71 -19.71
CA ASP A 20 -22.67 10.29 -18.48
C ASP A 20 -21.57 11.09 -17.76
N GLU A 21 -21.98 12.07 -16.95
CA GLU A 21 -21.09 12.83 -16.08
C GLU A 21 -20.73 11.96 -14.88
N ILE A 22 -19.54 11.37 -14.92
CA ILE A 22 -18.98 10.56 -13.84
C ILE A 22 -17.81 11.34 -13.24
N ASP A 23 -17.74 11.39 -11.90
CA ASP A 23 -16.60 11.97 -11.21
C ASP A 23 -15.38 11.04 -11.35
N ILE A 24 -14.38 11.49 -12.11
CA ILE A 24 -13.15 10.76 -12.40
C ILE A 24 -11.98 11.71 -12.20
N SER A 25 -11.01 11.27 -11.41
CA SER A 25 -9.81 12.01 -11.08
C SER A 25 -8.56 11.39 -11.71
N ARG A 26 -7.47 12.17 -11.73
CA ARG A 26 -6.17 11.68 -12.21
C ARG A 26 -5.69 10.55 -11.30
N GLY A 27 -5.39 9.41 -11.91
CA GLY A 27 -4.91 8.22 -11.20
C GLY A 27 -5.98 7.14 -11.04
N ASP A 28 -7.23 7.44 -11.38
CA ASP A 28 -8.29 6.45 -11.43
C ASP A 28 -8.08 5.49 -12.60
N LEU A 29 -8.47 4.23 -12.39
CA LEU A 29 -8.41 3.18 -13.38
C LEU A 29 -9.80 2.95 -13.96
N LEU A 30 -9.92 3.05 -15.29
CA LEU A 30 -11.09 2.60 -16.01
C LEU A 30 -10.89 1.13 -16.38
N VAL A 31 -11.79 0.29 -15.90
CA VAL A 31 -11.74 -1.17 -16.08
C VAL A 31 -13.04 -1.67 -16.71
N ASP A 32 -12.98 -2.86 -17.32
CA ASP A 32 -14.18 -3.51 -17.83
C ASP A 32 -15.14 -3.82 -16.66
N ALA A 33 -16.43 -3.56 -16.86
CA ALA A 33 -17.45 -3.71 -15.83
C ALA A 33 -17.60 -5.16 -15.31
N GLN A 34 -17.14 -6.17 -16.06
CA GLN A 34 -17.15 -7.57 -15.65
C GLN A 34 -15.92 -7.93 -14.80
N VAL A 35 -14.91 -7.08 -14.75
CA VAL A 35 -13.69 -7.30 -13.97
C VAL A 35 -13.86 -6.67 -12.60
N SER A 36 -13.79 -7.51 -11.56
CA SER A 36 -13.71 -7.05 -10.18
C SER A 36 -12.25 -7.02 -9.74
N LEU A 37 -11.73 -5.82 -9.45
CA LEU A 37 -10.42 -5.65 -8.82
C LEU A 37 -10.62 -5.12 -7.40
N PRO A 38 -10.32 -5.90 -6.35
CA PRO A 38 -10.44 -5.42 -4.99
C PRO A 38 -9.41 -4.33 -4.72
N ALA A 39 -9.85 -3.24 -4.09
CA ALA A 39 -8.95 -2.23 -3.58
C ALA A 39 -8.35 -2.71 -2.24
N VAL A 40 -7.03 -2.63 -2.13
CA VAL A 40 -6.27 -3.08 -0.95
C VAL A 40 -5.55 -1.91 -0.29
N GLN A 41 -5.37 -1.98 1.02
CA GLN A 41 -4.58 -1.01 1.78
C GLN A 41 -3.22 -1.55 2.20
N SER A 42 -2.87 -2.76 1.79
CA SER A 42 -1.58 -3.37 2.11
C SER A 42 -1.11 -4.29 1.00
N ALA A 43 0.21 -4.39 0.83
CA ALA A 43 0.81 -5.29 -0.14
C ALA A 43 2.25 -5.65 0.28
N SER A 44 2.70 -6.84 -0.13
CA SER A 44 4.11 -7.20 -0.10
C SER A 44 4.78 -6.78 -1.40
N ILE A 45 5.87 -6.05 -1.30
CA ILE A 45 6.56 -5.39 -2.41
C ILE A 45 8.02 -5.85 -2.44
N ASP A 46 8.50 -6.33 -3.59
CA ASP A 46 9.94 -6.49 -3.83
C ASP A 46 10.54 -5.11 -4.11
N VAL A 47 11.43 -4.65 -3.24
CA VAL A 47 12.00 -3.29 -3.24
C VAL A 47 13.46 -3.33 -3.65
N VAL A 48 13.86 -2.39 -4.50
CA VAL A 48 15.25 -2.02 -4.76
C VAL A 48 15.48 -0.64 -4.15
N TRP A 49 16.32 -0.58 -3.11
CA TRP A 49 16.59 0.65 -2.38
C TRP A 49 17.76 1.42 -2.97
N MET A 50 17.60 2.74 -3.14
CA MET A 50 18.54 3.59 -3.89
C MET A 50 19.07 4.77 -3.08
N ALA A 51 18.59 4.97 -1.84
CA ALA A 51 19.04 6.06 -0.98
C ALA A 51 20.12 5.62 0.01
N GLU A 52 21.02 6.55 0.37
CA GLU A 52 22.08 6.34 1.37
C GLU A 52 21.49 6.04 2.75
N GLN A 53 20.43 6.75 3.14
CA GLN A 53 19.69 6.46 4.36
C GLN A 53 18.95 5.14 4.20
N ALA A 54 19.24 4.17 5.07
CA ALA A 54 18.62 2.85 5.02
C ALA A 54 17.10 2.93 5.22
N LEU A 55 16.38 2.12 4.45
CA LEU A 55 14.94 1.90 4.62
C LEU A 55 14.72 1.11 5.91
N SER A 56 13.87 1.63 6.79
CA SER A 56 13.57 1.00 8.08
C SER A 56 12.06 0.96 8.33
N PRO A 57 11.56 -0.06 9.07
CA PRO A 57 10.16 -0.10 9.50
C PRO A 57 9.71 1.19 10.21
N GLY A 58 8.45 1.56 10.02
CA GLY A 58 7.84 2.78 10.58
C GLY A 58 8.05 4.03 9.75
N GLN A 59 8.97 4.05 8.79
CA GLN A 59 9.15 5.17 7.88
C GLN A 59 7.95 5.30 6.92
N SER A 60 7.66 6.53 6.51
CA SER A 60 6.59 6.84 5.56
C SER A 60 7.13 7.61 4.37
N PHE A 61 6.74 7.19 3.17
CA PHE A 61 7.17 7.77 1.90
C PHE A 61 5.95 8.13 1.07
N ASP A 62 6.10 9.13 0.20
CA ASP A 62 5.15 9.26 -0.89
C ASP A 62 5.49 8.18 -1.91
N ILE A 63 4.47 7.50 -2.42
CA ILE A 63 4.62 6.51 -3.48
C ILE A 63 3.85 6.96 -4.71
N LYS A 64 4.35 6.54 -5.87
CA LYS A 64 3.64 6.72 -7.14
C LYS A 64 3.49 5.37 -7.83
N ILE A 65 2.26 5.02 -8.14
CA ILE A 65 1.87 3.80 -8.86
C ILE A 65 1.08 4.26 -10.10
N ALA A 66 1.52 3.88 -11.29
CA ALA A 66 0.97 4.39 -12.55
C ALA A 66 0.78 5.93 -12.53
N GLY A 67 -0.47 6.39 -12.59
CA GLY A 67 -0.88 7.79 -12.52
C GLY A 67 -1.23 8.30 -11.11
N LYS A 68 -1.35 7.42 -10.10
CA LYS A 68 -1.79 7.76 -8.75
C LYS A 68 -0.59 8.00 -7.83
N LYS A 69 -0.70 9.02 -6.98
CA LYS A 69 0.22 9.29 -5.87
C LYS A 69 -0.53 9.09 -4.57
N THR A 70 0.09 8.42 -3.61
CA THR A 70 -0.44 8.29 -2.25
C THR A 70 0.71 8.15 -1.27
N ARG A 71 0.44 7.99 0.02
CA ARG A 71 1.45 7.70 1.03
C ARG A 71 1.46 6.21 1.33
N ALA A 72 2.66 5.69 1.58
CA ALA A 72 2.86 4.35 2.12
C ALA A 72 3.71 4.42 3.40
N ARG A 73 3.37 3.58 4.36
CA ARG A 73 4.16 3.29 5.54
C ARG A 73 4.81 1.91 5.38
N VAL A 74 6.08 1.82 5.75
CA VAL A 74 6.82 0.56 5.83
C VAL A 74 6.40 -0.15 7.11
N ASP A 75 5.78 -1.32 7.00
CA ASP A 75 5.40 -2.12 8.16
C ASP A 75 6.56 -2.96 8.67
N GLY A 76 7.29 -3.58 7.75
CA GLY A 76 8.37 -4.49 8.07
C GLY A 76 9.15 -4.88 6.83
N ILE A 77 10.37 -5.34 7.05
CA ILE A 77 11.21 -5.94 6.01
C ILE A 77 11.27 -7.42 6.33
N ARG A 78 10.75 -8.26 5.43
CA ARG A 78 10.74 -9.72 5.66
C ARG A 78 12.13 -10.31 5.50
N TYR A 79 12.83 -9.91 4.46
CA TYR A 79 14.21 -10.33 4.19
C TYR A 79 14.87 -9.43 3.15
N GLN A 80 16.19 -9.43 3.16
CA GLN A 80 17.05 -8.95 2.08
C GLN A 80 17.56 -10.14 1.26
N VAL A 81 17.65 -9.97 -0.05
CA VAL A 81 18.29 -10.91 -0.98
C VAL A 81 19.75 -10.49 -1.17
N ASP A 82 20.67 -11.43 -0.92
CA ASP A 82 22.08 -11.25 -1.25
C ASP A 82 22.28 -11.51 -2.75
N ILE A 83 22.72 -10.47 -3.47
CA ILE A 83 22.84 -10.46 -4.94
C ILE A 83 23.87 -11.50 -5.41
N ASN A 84 24.88 -11.83 -4.59
CA ASN A 84 25.97 -12.71 -5.00
C ASN A 84 25.58 -14.19 -5.00
N ASN A 85 24.65 -14.59 -4.13
CA ASN A 85 24.30 -16.00 -3.92
C ASN A 85 22.78 -16.27 -3.96
N LEU A 86 21.96 -15.22 -4.13
CA LEU A 86 20.49 -15.26 -4.16
C LEU A 86 19.86 -15.85 -2.89
N THR A 87 20.57 -15.81 -1.76
CA THR A 87 20.05 -16.25 -0.46
C THR A 87 19.28 -15.13 0.23
N GLN A 88 18.27 -15.51 1.02
CA GLN A 88 17.47 -14.59 1.82
C GLN A 88 18.06 -14.49 3.23
N ARG A 89 18.11 -13.27 3.78
CA ARG A 89 18.53 -13.01 5.16
C ARG A 89 17.55 -12.06 5.83
N GLU A 90 17.20 -12.34 7.07
CA GLU A 90 16.45 -11.41 7.90
C GLU A 90 17.31 -10.19 8.22
N VAL A 91 16.73 -9.01 8.07
CA VAL A 91 17.39 -7.73 8.32
C VAL A 91 16.40 -6.75 8.96
N GLU A 92 16.90 -5.87 9.81
CA GLU A 92 16.08 -4.83 10.45
C GLU A 92 15.91 -3.60 9.54
N SER A 93 16.80 -3.42 8.56
CA SER A 93 16.78 -2.30 7.61
C SER A 93 17.36 -2.74 6.26
N LEU A 94 16.96 -2.05 5.19
CA LEU A 94 17.47 -2.28 3.83
C LEU A 94 18.46 -1.14 3.47
N PRO A 95 19.77 -1.42 3.34
CA PRO A 95 20.77 -0.41 3.05
C PRO A 95 20.72 0.02 1.57
N LEU A 96 21.52 1.03 1.20
CA LEU A 96 21.72 1.43 -0.19
C LEU A 96 22.06 0.21 -1.06
N ASN A 97 21.42 0.12 -2.23
CA ASN A 97 21.49 -1.01 -3.17
C ASN A 97 20.98 -2.35 -2.61
N GLY A 98 20.34 -2.33 -1.44
CA GLY A 98 19.65 -3.49 -0.89
C GLY A 98 18.43 -3.84 -1.72
N ILE A 99 18.24 -5.14 -1.95
CA ILE A 99 17.04 -5.70 -2.58
C ILE A 99 16.36 -6.58 -1.56
N GLY A 100 15.07 -6.39 -1.33
CA GLY A 100 14.38 -7.14 -0.29
C GLY A 100 12.88 -7.12 -0.45
N LEU A 101 12.21 -7.99 0.29
CA LEU A 101 10.77 -8.00 0.37
C LEU A 101 10.31 -7.16 1.56
N VAL A 102 9.45 -6.20 1.28
CA VAL A 102 8.96 -5.22 2.25
C VAL A 102 7.43 -5.25 2.27
N ASP A 103 6.84 -5.28 3.46
CA ASP A 103 5.40 -5.10 3.63
C ASP A 103 5.10 -3.61 3.79
N LEU A 104 4.14 -3.13 3.00
CA LEU A 104 3.67 -1.75 3.03
C LEU A 104 2.19 -1.69 3.36
N THR A 105 1.82 -0.63 4.10
CA THR A 105 0.45 -0.16 4.25
C THR A 105 0.30 1.17 3.52
N PHE A 106 -0.80 1.35 2.79
CA PHE A 106 -1.13 2.58 2.07
C PHE A 106 -2.17 3.39 2.84
N ASP A 107 -2.04 4.72 2.82
CA ASP A 107 -3.00 5.62 3.49
C ASP A 107 -4.40 5.58 2.84
N GLU A 108 -4.46 5.24 1.55
CA GLU A 108 -5.69 5.10 0.78
C GLU A 108 -5.77 3.72 0.11
N PRO A 109 -6.98 3.14 -0.10
CA PRO A 109 -7.12 1.92 -0.87
C PRO A 109 -6.61 2.09 -2.31
N LEU A 110 -5.84 1.11 -2.78
CA LEU A 110 -5.28 1.05 -4.12
C LEU A 110 -5.71 -0.23 -4.83
N VAL A 111 -6.02 -0.10 -6.11
CA VAL A 111 -6.16 -1.26 -7.00
C VAL A 111 -4.78 -1.60 -7.52
N LEU A 112 -4.28 -2.78 -7.16
CA LEU A 112 -2.92 -3.23 -7.46
C LEU A 112 -2.96 -4.56 -8.19
N ASP A 113 -2.09 -4.70 -9.18
CA ASP A 113 -1.80 -5.98 -9.82
C ASP A 113 -0.45 -6.50 -9.31
N LYS A 114 -0.24 -7.82 -9.41
CA LYS A 114 1.13 -8.36 -9.32
C LYS A 114 1.94 -7.79 -10.48
N TYR A 115 3.17 -7.36 -10.21
CA TYR A 115 4.06 -6.79 -11.23
C TYR A 115 4.26 -7.72 -12.43
N GLN A 116 4.33 -9.02 -12.19
CA GLN A 116 4.46 -10.04 -13.24
C GLN A 116 3.26 -10.09 -14.20
N ASN A 117 2.07 -9.71 -13.72
CA ASN A 117 0.84 -9.70 -14.52
C ASN A 117 0.67 -8.36 -15.23
N ASN A 118 0.91 -7.24 -14.54
CA ASN A 118 0.79 -5.91 -15.10
C ASN A 118 1.84 -4.95 -14.50
N PRO A 119 2.89 -4.60 -15.26
CA PRO A 119 3.94 -3.68 -14.79
C PRO A 119 3.46 -2.25 -14.52
N VAL A 120 2.35 -1.82 -15.12
CA VAL A 120 1.84 -0.45 -14.99
C VAL A 120 1.25 -0.23 -13.59
N THR A 121 0.42 -1.14 -13.14
CA THR A 121 -0.32 -1.09 -11.86
C THR A 121 0.34 -1.93 -10.76
N GLY A 122 1.32 -2.77 -11.10
CA GLY A 122 2.16 -3.49 -10.15
C GLY A 122 3.54 -2.85 -9.93
N GLY A 123 3.90 -1.80 -10.67
CA GLY A 123 5.16 -1.07 -10.50
C GLY A 123 4.96 0.22 -9.71
N LEU A 124 5.86 0.50 -8.76
CA LEU A 124 5.82 1.72 -7.97
C LEU A 124 7.21 2.31 -7.71
N ILE A 125 7.24 3.60 -7.37
CA ILE A 125 8.45 4.28 -6.88
C ILE A 125 8.21 4.87 -5.50
N PHE A 126 9.26 4.88 -4.68
CA PHE A 126 9.31 5.57 -3.40
C PHE A 126 9.90 6.96 -3.61
N ILE A 127 9.25 7.98 -3.06
CA ILE A 127 9.61 9.38 -3.17
C ILE A 127 9.77 9.92 -1.76
N ASP A 128 10.95 10.45 -1.46
CA ASP A 128 11.20 11.10 -0.17
C ASP A 128 10.38 12.39 -0.05
N ARG A 129 9.75 12.57 1.11
CA ARG A 129 8.74 13.61 1.32
C ARG A 129 9.32 15.01 1.48
N LEU A 130 10.60 15.12 1.85
CA LEU A 130 11.27 16.39 2.07
C LEU A 130 12.01 16.84 0.82
N SER A 131 12.77 15.93 0.20
CA SER A 131 13.60 16.21 -0.97
C SER A 131 12.87 16.03 -2.30
N ASN A 132 11.73 15.32 -2.33
CA ASN A 132 11.01 14.91 -3.54
C ASN A 132 11.83 14.04 -4.50
N VAL A 133 12.91 13.42 -4.01
CA VAL A 133 13.77 12.54 -4.80
C VAL A 133 13.22 11.12 -4.77
N THR A 134 13.33 10.41 -5.90
CA THR A 134 13.05 8.97 -5.95
C THR A 134 14.14 8.22 -5.20
N VAL A 135 13.76 7.56 -4.10
CA VAL A 135 14.67 6.85 -3.17
C VAL A 135 14.64 5.33 -3.31
N GLY A 136 13.70 4.80 -4.10
CA GLY A 136 13.63 3.38 -4.39
C GLY A 136 12.59 3.06 -5.45
N ALA A 137 12.65 1.81 -5.94
CA ALA A 137 11.68 1.23 -6.83
C ALA A 137 11.06 -0.01 -6.18
N GLY A 138 9.78 -0.26 -6.45
CA GLY A 138 9.02 -1.37 -5.89
C GLY A 138 8.24 -2.11 -6.96
N MET A 139 8.16 -3.43 -6.80
CA MET A 139 7.36 -4.33 -7.62
C MET A 139 6.37 -5.05 -6.70
N VAL A 140 5.07 -4.87 -6.94
CA VAL A 140 4.03 -5.54 -6.18
C VAL A 140 4.14 -7.04 -6.38
N ARG A 141 4.40 -7.76 -5.29
CA ARG A 141 4.44 -9.22 -5.30
C ARG A 141 3.08 -9.81 -4.99
N GLU A 142 2.44 -9.31 -3.94
CA GLU A 142 1.14 -9.81 -3.49
C GLU A 142 0.31 -8.67 -2.85
N PRO A 143 -0.78 -8.24 -3.49
CA PRO A 143 -1.81 -7.43 -2.83
C PRO A 143 -2.39 -8.21 -1.64
N GLN A 144 -2.59 -7.54 -0.50
CA GLN A 144 -3.18 -8.16 0.68
C GLN A 144 -4.62 -7.67 0.82
N GLU A 145 -5.57 -8.53 0.43
CA GLU A 145 -7.01 -8.23 0.43
C GLU A 145 -7.60 -8.07 1.84
N HIS A 146 -6.84 -8.40 2.89
CA HIS A 146 -7.25 -8.22 4.28
C HIS A 146 -6.07 -7.83 5.17
N ALA A 147 -5.98 -6.53 5.46
CA ALA A 147 -5.70 -6.07 6.81
C ALA A 147 -6.87 -5.17 7.21
N GLN A 148 -8.05 -5.78 7.45
CA GLN A 148 -8.80 -5.25 8.59
C GLN A 148 -7.77 -5.23 9.71
N ALA A 149 -7.44 -4.03 10.21
CA ALA A 149 -6.84 -3.89 11.52
C ALA A 149 -7.47 -5.00 12.34
N SER A 150 -6.67 -5.99 12.76
CA SER A 150 -7.16 -6.98 13.70
C SER A 150 -7.90 -6.15 14.73
N ALA A 151 -9.21 -6.36 14.84
CA ALA A 151 -10.02 -5.66 15.81
C ALA A 151 -9.24 -5.78 17.11
N SER A 152 -8.69 -4.64 17.52
CA SER A 152 -7.76 -4.45 18.63
C SER A 152 -7.68 -5.68 19.52
N SER A 153 -6.61 -6.45 19.40
CA SER A 153 -6.24 -7.38 20.46
C SER A 153 -5.90 -6.51 21.68
N PHE A 154 -6.91 -6.15 22.46
CA PHE A 154 -6.71 -5.38 23.68
C PHE A 154 -5.76 -6.19 24.56
N SER A 155 -4.69 -5.54 25.00
CA SER A 155 -3.80 -6.12 26.00
C SER A 155 -4.61 -6.46 27.26
N ALA A 156 -4.12 -7.41 28.07
CA ALA A 156 -4.75 -7.74 29.35
C ALA A 156 -4.93 -6.48 30.24
N PHE A 157 -3.98 -5.56 30.17
CA PHE A 157 -4.03 -4.28 30.88
C PHE A 157 -5.20 -3.39 30.41
N GLU A 158 -5.43 -3.27 29.09
CA GLU A 158 -6.53 -2.46 28.56
C GLU A 158 -7.91 -3.02 28.95
N LEU A 159 -8.03 -4.35 29.02
CA LEU A 159 -9.24 -5.03 29.49
C LEU A 159 -9.47 -4.79 30.99
N GLU A 160 -8.44 -4.92 31.83
CA GLU A 160 -8.51 -4.63 33.27
C GLU A 160 -8.86 -3.16 33.53
N LEU A 161 -8.25 -2.23 32.79
CA LEU A 161 -8.53 -0.81 32.89
C LEU A 161 -9.99 -0.50 32.50
N ASN A 162 -10.48 -1.07 31.40
CA ASN A 162 -11.87 -0.91 30.97
C ASN A 162 -12.85 -1.40 32.05
N GLN A 163 -12.59 -2.56 32.66
CA GLN A 163 -13.40 -3.08 33.77
C GLN A 163 -13.38 -2.15 34.99
N LEU A 164 -12.22 -1.61 35.35
CA LEU A 164 -12.08 -0.69 36.48
C LEU A 164 -12.84 0.62 36.23
N ILE A 165 -12.74 1.19 35.03
CA ILE A 165 -13.47 2.40 34.64
C ILE A 165 -14.98 2.18 34.72
N ARG A 166 -15.49 1.07 34.16
CA ARG A 166 -16.92 0.76 34.20
C ARG A 166 -17.43 0.52 35.62
N LYS A 167 -16.61 -0.05 36.50
CA LYS A 167 -16.96 -0.30 37.90
C LYS A 167 -16.97 0.96 38.76
N HIS A 168 -15.98 1.84 38.59
CA HIS A 168 -15.77 2.99 39.48
C HIS A 168 -16.31 4.32 38.93
N PHE A 169 -16.46 4.43 37.60
CA PHE A 169 -16.91 5.64 36.91
C PHE A 169 -18.06 5.34 35.94
N PRO A 170 -19.19 4.80 36.42
CA PRO A 170 -20.31 4.39 35.55
C PRO A 170 -20.95 5.57 34.80
N HIS A 171 -20.80 6.81 35.30
CA HIS A 171 -21.30 8.03 34.66
C HIS A 171 -20.51 8.42 33.39
N TRP A 172 -19.43 7.72 33.05
CA TRP A 172 -18.65 7.96 31.82
C TRP A 172 -19.18 7.19 30.61
N ASP A 173 -20.16 6.30 30.78
CA ASP A 173 -20.72 5.46 29.70
C ASP A 173 -19.65 4.75 28.85
N ALA A 174 -18.58 4.27 29.51
CA ALA A 174 -17.48 3.58 28.85
C ALA A 174 -17.96 2.26 28.23
N ARG A 175 -17.72 2.11 26.93
CA ARG A 175 -18.14 0.94 26.14
C ARG A 175 -17.42 -0.34 26.57
N ASP A 176 -18.14 -1.45 26.58
CA ASP A 176 -17.57 -2.77 26.88
C ASP A 176 -16.68 -3.24 25.71
N LEU A 177 -15.42 -3.52 26.02
CA LEU A 177 -14.46 -4.03 25.05
C LEU A 177 -14.56 -5.56 24.87
N LEU A 178 -15.25 -6.28 25.78
CA LEU A 178 -15.46 -7.74 25.75
C LEU A 178 -16.79 -8.16 25.10
N GLY A 179 -17.57 -7.21 24.55
CA GLY A 179 -18.77 -7.53 23.77
C GLY A 179 -19.96 -8.08 24.57
N GLY A 180 -20.13 -7.67 25.83
CA GLY A 180 -21.39 -7.88 26.56
C GLY A 180 -22.42 -6.79 26.23
N LYS A 181 -23.64 -7.20 25.88
CA LYS A 181 -24.80 -6.37 25.48
C LYS A 181 -24.93 -5.04 26.22
#